data_AF-A0A2B8ALF2-F1
#
_entry.id   AF-A0A2B8ALF2-F1
#
_cell.length_a   1.000
_cell.length_b   1.000
_cell.length_c   1.000
_cell.angle_alpha   90.00
_cell.angle_beta   90.00
_cell.angle_gamma   90.00
#
_symmetry.space_group_name_H-M   'P 1'
#
loop_
_entity.id
_entity.type
_entity.pdbx_description
1 polymer ?
#
loop_
_entity_poly.entity_id
_entity_poly.type
_entity_poly.pdbx_seq_one_letter_code
_entity_poly.pdbx_strand_id
1 'polypeptide(L)'
;MEHARTHGRPAIEALEELTIVLMGQLAAKEPMVVWYAQFVLTTLESELLRHGLTPLSHRLANGLSPICDPLVLDRHAEPFRSGGRALETVAEWYGIPHERPGDPSCDAETTLVLAQVIAACHPAVGRLSRPALHREQVRWYEQYMQEVDTRRPGRDRDRRWPLETVEALDWKEHAPDA
;
A
#
# COMPACT_ATOMS: atom_id res chain seq x y z
N MET A 1 -5.74 1.15 -19.69
CA MET A 1 -4.90 0.20 -20.47
C MET A 1 -4.47 0.77 -21.82
N GLU A 2 -5.32 1.50 -22.54
CA GLU A 2 -4.97 2.19 -23.81
C GLU A 2 -3.69 3.05 -23.69
N HIS A 3 -3.59 3.88 -22.65
CA HIS A 3 -2.48 4.83 -22.48
C HIS A 3 -1.13 4.15 -22.18
N ALA A 4 -1.13 3.12 -21.32
CA ALA A 4 0.06 2.32 -21.02
C ALA A 4 0.57 1.53 -22.24
N ARG A 5 -0.32 1.17 -23.18
CA ARG A 5 0.06 0.48 -24.43
C ARG A 5 0.65 1.44 -25.47
N THR A 6 0.20 2.70 -25.50
CA THR A 6 0.65 3.69 -26.50
C THR A 6 1.85 4.52 -26.04
N HIS A 7 2.03 4.72 -24.72
CA HIS A 7 3.08 5.59 -24.15
C HIS A 7 3.98 4.84 -23.15
N GLY A 8 3.86 3.51 -23.09
CA GLY A 8 4.61 2.68 -22.15
C GLY A 8 6.09 2.53 -22.52
N ARG A 9 6.92 2.37 -21.50
CA ARG A 9 8.30 1.90 -21.60
C ARG A 9 8.36 0.38 -21.35
N PRO A 10 9.45 -0.31 -21.70
CA PRO A 10 9.64 -1.71 -21.32
C PRO A 10 9.45 -1.89 -19.80
N ALA A 11 8.62 -2.85 -19.40
CA ALA A 11 8.22 -3.03 -18.01
C ALA A 11 9.43 -3.22 -17.08
N ILE A 12 10.43 -4.01 -17.51
CA ILE A 12 11.69 -4.21 -16.78
C ILE A 12 12.39 -2.89 -16.45
N GLU A 13 12.52 -1.99 -17.43
CA GLU A 13 13.24 -0.73 -17.24
C GLU A 13 12.49 0.19 -16.28
N ALA A 14 11.17 0.28 -16.45
CA ALA A 14 10.31 1.10 -15.60
C ALA A 14 10.29 0.58 -14.15
N LEU A 15 10.23 -0.73 -13.96
CA LEU A 15 10.25 -1.36 -12.65
C LEU A 15 11.60 -1.16 -11.97
N GLU A 16 12.71 -1.35 -12.69
CA GLU A 16 14.04 -1.14 -12.13
C GLU A 16 14.24 0.32 -11.70
N GLU A 17 13.88 1.28 -12.55
CA GLU A 17 13.93 2.71 -12.23
C GLU A 17 13.06 3.06 -11.01
N LEU A 18 11.83 2.54 -10.97
CA LEU A 18 10.93 2.71 -9.82
C LEU A 18 11.58 2.19 -8.53
N THR A 19 12.14 0.98 -8.54
CA THR A 19 12.77 0.41 -7.33
C THR A 19 13.94 1.25 -6.85
N ILE A 20 14.77 1.80 -7.74
CA ILE A 20 15.88 2.67 -7.38
C ILE A 20 15.38 3.92 -6.65
N VAL A 21 14.34 4.57 -7.16
CA VAL A 21 13.73 5.74 -6.53
C VAL A 21 13.18 5.40 -5.14
N LEU A 22 12.41 4.30 -5.04
CA LEU A 22 11.82 3.87 -3.77
C LEU A 22 12.89 3.49 -2.73
N MET A 23 13.96 2.83 -3.15
CA MET A 23 15.09 2.51 -2.29
C MET A 23 15.74 3.76 -1.71
N GLY A 24 15.94 4.80 -2.53
CA GLY A 24 16.52 6.07 -2.06
C GLY A 24 15.69 6.71 -0.94
N GLN A 25 14.37 6.75 -1.10
CA GLN A 25 13.46 7.32 -0.09
C GLN A 25 13.42 6.49 1.20
N LEU A 26 13.33 5.16 1.09
CA LEU A 26 13.28 4.27 2.25
C LEU A 26 14.63 4.22 3.00
N ALA A 27 15.76 4.30 2.27
CA ALA A 27 17.09 4.41 2.87
C ALA A 27 17.24 5.72 3.65
N ALA A 28 16.65 6.82 3.16
CA ALA A 28 16.58 8.11 3.85
C ALA A 28 15.57 8.14 5.02
N LYS A 29 14.89 7.02 5.30
CA LYS A 29 13.86 6.90 6.36
C LYS A 29 12.67 7.84 6.17
N GLU A 30 12.37 8.21 4.93
CA GLU A 30 11.12 8.88 4.57
C GLU A 30 10.00 7.82 4.50
N PRO A 31 8.82 8.06 5.11
CA PRO A 31 7.74 7.09 5.07
C PRO A 31 7.13 7.07 3.67
N MET A 32 7.08 5.88 3.07
CA MET A 32 6.31 5.68 1.86
C MET A 32 4.83 5.59 2.23
N VAL A 33 4.03 6.53 1.72
CA VAL A 33 2.59 6.58 1.96
C VAL A 33 1.88 5.77 0.88
N VAL A 34 1.14 4.72 1.26
CA VAL A 34 0.51 3.79 0.31
C VAL A 34 -0.88 3.40 0.80
N TRP A 35 -1.91 3.72 0.04
CA TRP A 35 -3.26 3.25 0.32
C TRP A 35 -3.36 1.75 0.06
N TYR A 36 -3.83 0.99 1.06
CA TYR A 36 -3.94 -0.47 0.95
C TYR A 36 -2.59 -1.12 0.66
N ALA A 37 -1.60 -0.79 1.50
CA ALA A 37 -0.18 -1.08 1.27
C ALA A 37 0.11 -2.57 1.08
N GLN A 38 -0.56 -3.45 1.84
CA GLN A 38 -0.39 -4.90 1.71
C GLN A 38 -0.61 -5.36 0.26
N PHE A 39 -1.70 -4.92 -0.37
CA PHE A 39 -2.02 -5.31 -1.73
C PHE A 39 -1.07 -4.69 -2.75
N VAL A 40 -0.84 -3.37 -2.67
CA VAL A 40 -0.02 -2.63 -3.63
C VAL A 40 1.42 -3.14 -3.62
N LEU A 41 2.00 -3.32 -2.42
CA LEU A 41 3.40 -3.74 -2.29
C LEU A 41 3.59 -5.22 -2.64
N THR A 42 2.65 -6.09 -2.28
CA THR A 42 2.68 -7.50 -2.71
C THR A 42 2.56 -7.62 -4.23
N THR A 43 1.76 -6.76 -4.86
CA THR A 43 1.65 -6.69 -6.34
C THR A 43 2.98 -6.25 -6.96
N LEU A 44 3.63 -5.23 -6.40
CA LEU A 44 4.94 -4.78 -6.86
C LEU A 44 6.01 -5.88 -6.73
N GLU A 45 6.08 -6.57 -5.59
CA GLU A 45 7.03 -7.66 -5.37
C GLU A 45 6.81 -8.82 -6.35
N SER A 46 5.54 -9.20 -6.55
CA SER A 46 5.16 -10.23 -7.53
C SER A 46 5.58 -9.83 -8.95
N GLU A 47 5.37 -8.57 -9.31
CA GLU A 47 5.71 -8.06 -10.64
C GLU A 47 7.23 -8.00 -10.85
N LEU A 48 8.00 -7.63 -9.83
CA LEU A 48 9.47 -7.69 -9.89
C LEU A 48 9.95 -9.13 -10.15
N LEU A 49 9.43 -10.09 -9.39
CA LEU A 49 9.76 -11.50 -9.59
C LEU A 49 9.36 -12.01 -10.97
N ARG A 50 8.19 -11.63 -11.47
CA ARG A 50 7.71 -12.01 -12.81
C ARG A 50 8.68 -11.60 -13.92
N HIS A 51 9.35 -10.47 -13.74
CA HIS A 51 10.36 -9.95 -14.67
C HIS A 51 11.80 -10.37 -14.32
N GLY A 52 11.99 -11.29 -13.37
CA GLY A 52 13.31 -11.76 -12.95
C GLY A 52 14.13 -10.71 -12.18
N LEU A 53 13.49 -9.65 -11.69
CA LEU A 53 14.11 -8.60 -10.88
C LEU A 53 14.10 -8.98 -9.40
N THR A 54 15.09 -8.49 -8.66
CA THR A 54 15.14 -8.72 -7.20
C THR A 54 13.97 -7.99 -6.51
N PRO A 55 13.19 -8.65 -5.64
CA PRO A 55 12.17 -8.04 -4.78
C PRO A 55 12.68 -6.80 -4.04
N LEU A 56 11.86 -5.75 -3.91
CA LEU A 56 12.24 -4.50 -3.25
C LEU A 56 12.58 -4.73 -1.77
N SER A 57 11.84 -5.59 -1.07
CA SER A 57 12.13 -6.00 0.31
C SER A 57 13.50 -6.65 0.47
N HIS A 58 13.99 -7.38 -0.54
CA HIS A 58 15.31 -8.02 -0.53
C HIS A 58 16.45 -7.04 -0.83
N ARG A 59 16.16 -5.90 -1.48
CA ARG A 59 17.13 -4.85 -1.76
C ARG A 59 17.42 -3.95 -0.56
N LEU A 60 16.59 -4.00 0.48
CA LEU A 60 16.66 -3.13 1.65
C LEU A 60 17.11 -3.89 2.89
N ALA A 61 18.15 -3.39 3.57
CA ALA A 61 18.72 -4.06 4.75
C ALA A 61 17.74 -4.27 5.92
N ASN A 62 16.65 -3.50 5.99
CA ASN A 62 15.64 -3.57 7.06
C ASN A 62 14.24 -3.92 6.53
N GLY A 63 14.14 -4.47 5.32
CA GLY A 63 12.87 -4.69 4.63
C GLY A 63 12.16 -3.38 4.24
N LEU A 64 10.88 -3.49 3.83
CA LEU A 64 10.04 -2.35 3.44
C LEU A 64 9.61 -1.54 4.67
N SER A 65 10.44 -0.59 5.08
CA SER A 65 10.15 0.28 6.23
C SER A 65 10.89 1.63 6.13
N PRO A 66 10.26 2.77 6.46
CA PRO A 66 8.91 2.91 7.03
C PRO A 66 7.79 3.04 5.97
N ILE A 67 6.62 2.47 6.28
CA ILE A 67 5.40 2.55 5.46
C ILE A 67 4.30 3.24 6.28
N CYS A 68 3.48 4.06 5.63
CA CYS A 68 2.29 4.69 6.19
C CYS A 68 1.09 4.39 5.29
N ASP A 69 0.13 3.61 5.80
CA ASP A 69 -1.09 3.21 5.11
C ASP A 69 -2.31 3.87 5.75
N PRO A 70 -2.87 4.92 5.14
CA PRO A 70 -4.00 5.65 5.72
C PRO A 70 -5.25 4.78 5.93
N LEU A 71 -5.39 3.65 5.22
CA LEU A 71 -6.49 2.72 5.46
C LEU A 71 -6.34 2.02 6.82
N VAL A 72 -5.12 1.63 7.18
CA VAL A 72 -4.83 1.04 8.50
C VAL A 72 -5.02 2.10 9.59
N LEU A 73 -4.53 3.32 9.34
CA LEU A 73 -4.70 4.43 10.27
C LEU A 73 -6.18 4.73 10.54
N ASP A 74 -6.99 4.88 9.49
CA ASP A 74 -8.40 5.21 9.58
C ASP A 74 -9.20 4.10 10.31
N ARG A 75 -8.87 2.83 10.06
CA ARG A 75 -9.49 1.70 10.77
C ARG A 75 -9.15 1.70 12.26
N HIS A 76 -7.91 2.01 12.61
CA HIS A 76 -7.48 2.07 14.00
C HIS A 76 -8.06 3.28 14.73
N ALA A 77 -8.05 4.45 14.09
CA ALA A 77 -8.47 5.71 14.67
C ALA A 77 -10.00 5.80 14.82
N GLU A 78 -10.74 5.23 13.87
CA GLU A 78 -12.21 5.29 13.82
C GLU A 78 -12.84 3.88 13.75
N PRO A 79 -12.65 3.00 14.75
CA PRO A 79 -13.03 1.59 14.64
C PRO A 79 -14.55 1.34 14.55
N PHE A 80 -15.36 2.29 15.04
CA PHE A 80 -16.83 2.16 15.09
C PHE A 80 -17.56 3.00 14.05
N ARG A 81 -16.84 3.74 13.21
CA ARG A 81 -17.47 4.55 12.16
C ARG A 81 -18.18 3.66 11.14
N SER A 82 -19.40 4.06 10.79
CA SER A 82 -20.21 3.45 9.75
C SER A 82 -19.74 3.81 8.34
N GLY A 83 -20.17 3.01 7.36
CA GLY A 83 -19.88 3.24 5.94
C GLY A 83 -18.65 2.49 5.42
N GLY A 84 -18.40 2.67 4.11
CA GLY A 84 -17.29 2.06 3.41
C GLY A 84 -15.93 2.62 3.83
N ARG A 85 -14.88 1.88 3.48
CA ARG A 85 -13.46 2.28 3.63
C ARG A 85 -12.76 2.27 2.27
N ALA A 86 -13.48 2.65 1.21
CA ALA A 86 -12.87 3.00 -0.07
C ALA A 86 -12.21 4.39 0.06
N LEU A 87 -11.15 4.67 -0.71
CA LEU A 87 -10.38 5.91 -0.60
C LEU A 87 -11.30 7.14 -0.69
N GLU A 88 -12.19 7.18 -1.67
CA GLU A 88 -13.17 8.27 -1.86
C GLU A 88 -14.03 8.50 -0.60
N THR A 89 -14.55 7.42 0.01
CA THR A 89 -15.41 7.51 1.20
C THR A 89 -14.63 7.98 2.42
N VAL A 90 -13.37 7.58 2.55
CA VAL A 90 -12.53 8.01 3.66
C VAL A 90 -12.08 9.46 3.45
N ALA A 91 -11.70 9.85 2.24
CA ALA A 91 -11.36 11.23 1.91
C ALA A 91 -12.54 12.17 2.21
N GLU A 92 -13.76 11.81 1.77
CA GLU A 92 -14.98 12.56 2.07
C GLU A 92 -15.22 12.67 3.57
N TRP A 93 -15.04 11.58 4.33
CA TRP A 93 -15.19 11.58 5.79
C TRP A 93 -14.28 12.61 6.49
N TYR A 94 -13.04 12.74 6.02
CA TYR A 94 -12.08 13.72 6.54
C TYR A 94 -12.18 15.10 5.88
N GLY A 95 -13.17 15.32 5.00
CA GLY A 95 -13.37 16.60 4.31
C GLY A 95 -12.29 16.93 3.28
N ILE A 96 -11.65 15.91 2.71
CA ILE A 96 -10.57 16.05 1.73
C ILE A 96 -11.16 15.94 0.31
N PRO A 97 -10.94 16.93 -0.56
CA PRO A 97 -11.34 16.83 -1.96
C PRO A 97 -10.64 15.68 -2.68
N HIS A 98 -11.39 14.89 -3.44
CA HIS A 98 -10.87 13.81 -4.29
C HIS A 98 -11.43 13.99 -5.70
N GLU A 99 -10.72 14.75 -6.52
CA GLU A 99 -11.26 15.29 -7.78
C GLU A 99 -11.48 14.24 -8.87
N ARG A 100 -10.59 13.25 -8.96
CA ARG A 100 -10.60 12.21 -9.99
C ARG A 100 -10.37 10.82 -9.39
N PRO A 101 -11.37 10.23 -8.73
CA PRO A 101 -11.24 8.88 -8.17
C PRO A 101 -10.83 7.86 -9.23
N GLY A 102 -9.79 7.09 -8.93
CA GLY A 102 -9.23 6.07 -9.82
C GLY A 102 -8.15 6.58 -10.79
N ASP A 103 -7.85 7.88 -10.80
CA ASP A 103 -6.64 8.42 -11.41
C ASP A 103 -5.44 8.20 -10.47
N PRO A 104 -4.39 7.46 -10.86
CA PRO A 104 -3.31 7.08 -9.94
C PRO A 104 -2.60 8.27 -9.28
N SER A 105 -2.40 9.37 -10.01
CA SER A 105 -1.78 10.58 -9.47
C SER A 105 -2.68 11.27 -8.46
N CYS A 106 -3.96 11.47 -8.79
CA CYS A 106 -4.93 12.05 -7.86
C CYS A 106 -5.14 11.17 -6.60
N ASP A 107 -5.17 9.85 -6.76
CA ASP A 107 -5.30 8.90 -5.65
C ASP A 107 -4.07 8.95 -4.73
N ALA A 108 -2.86 9.04 -5.29
CA ALA A 108 -1.62 9.16 -4.52
C ALA A 108 -1.55 10.48 -3.73
N GLU A 109 -1.92 11.60 -4.34
CA GLU A 109 -2.00 12.91 -3.68
C GLU A 109 -3.04 12.89 -2.55
N THR A 110 -4.24 12.37 -2.82
CA THR A 110 -5.32 12.25 -1.83
C THR A 110 -4.87 11.37 -0.66
N THR A 111 -4.19 10.26 -0.94
CA THR A 111 -3.65 9.36 0.09
C THR A 111 -2.62 10.07 0.98
N LEU A 112 -1.73 10.89 0.41
CA LEU A 112 -0.76 11.67 1.16
C LEU A 112 -1.44 12.69 2.08
N VAL A 113 -2.38 13.47 1.55
CA VAL A 113 -3.13 14.46 2.34
C VAL A 113 -3.92 13.77 3.45
N LEU A 114 -4.53 12.62 3.16
CA LEU A 114 -5.28 11.84 4.14
C LEU A 114 -4.40 11.36 5.30
N ALA A 115 -3.17 10.91 5.03
CA ALA A 115 -2.22 10.56 6.10
C ALA A 115 -1.97 11.75 7.06
N GLN A 116 -1.78 12.95 6.50
CA GLN A 116 -1.52 14.16 7.27
C GLN A 116 -2.74 14.60 8.08
N VAL A 117 -3.93 14.57 7.49
CA VAL A 117 -5.18 14.95 8.16
C VAL A 117 -5.52 13.97 9.28
N ILE A 118 -5.38 12.65 9.06
CA ILE A 118 -5.57 11.65 10.11
C ILE A 118 -4.61 11.92 11.28
N ALA A 119 -3.33 12.18 11.00
CA ALA A 119 -2.35 12.49 12.04
C ALA A 119 -2.70 13.76 12.84
N ALA A 120 -3.27 14.77 12.19
CA ALA A 120 -3.72 16.01 12.84
C ALA A 120 -4.99 15.81 13.69
N CYS A 121 -5.96 15.06 13.17
CA CYS A 121 -7.20 14.73 13.89
C CYS A 121 -6.96 13.78 15.07
N HIS A 122 -5.96 12.91 14.97
CA HIS A 122 -5.66 11.87 15.95
C HIS A 122 -4.23 12.00 16.49
N PRO A 123 -3.97 12.90 17.47
CA PRO A 123 -2.62 13.20 17.95
C PRO A 123 -1.86 11.99 18.53
N ALA A 124 -2.56 10.94 18.98
CA ALA A 124 -1.92 9.71 19.41
C ALA A 124 -1.16 9.01 18.27
N VAL A 125 -1.74 9.02 17.06
CA VAL A 125 -1.10 8.52 15.83
C VAL A 125 -0.04 9.53 15.36
N GLY A 126 -0.39 10.81 15.29
CA GLY A 126 0.50 11.85 14.74
C GLY A 126 1.79 12.10 15.54
N ARG A 127 1.85 11.69 16.82
CA ARG A 127 3.06 11.78 17.65
C ARG A 127 4.01 10.59 17.50
N LEU A 128 3.62 9.53 16.82
CA LEU A 128 4.51 8.38 16.60
C LEU A 128 5.65 8.77 15.67
N SER A 129 6.88 8.36 16.02
CA SER A 129 7.99 8.46 15.08
C SER A 129 7.74 7.54 13.88
N ARG A 130 8.30 7.85 12.70
CA ARG A 130 8.08 7.07 11.48
C ARG A 130 8.33 5.55 11.65
N PRO A 131 9.40 5.10 12.34
CA PRO A 131 9.59 3.67 12.62
C PRO A 131 8.57 3.11 13.62
N ALA A 132 8.15 3.89 14.61
CA ALA A 132 7.12 3.47 15.57
C ALA A 132 5.76 3.34 14.87
N LEU A 133 5.41 4.31 14.03
CA LEU A 133 4.19 4.32 13.24
C LEU A 133 4.07 3.05 12.36
N HIS A 134 5.16 2.67 11.67
CA HIS A 134 5.18 1.44 10.90
C HIS A 134 4.96 0.20 11.78
N ARG A 135 5.64 0.09 12.94
CA ARG A 135 5.47 -1.04 13.86
C ARG A 135 4.06 -1.13 14.43
N GLU A 136 3.43 -0.01 14.76
CA GLU A 136 2.07 -0.01 15.27
C GLU A 136 1.06 -0.41 14.18
N GLN A 137 1.26 0.00 12.93
CA GLN A 137 0.42 -0.44 11.81
C GLN A 137 0.48 -1.96 11.59
N VAL A 138 1.64 -2.61 11.78
CA VAL A 138 1.73 -4.08 11.76
C VAL A 138 0.77 -4.69 12.78
N ARG A 139 0.75 -4.17 14.01
CA ARG A 139 -0.12 -4.65 15.09
C ARG A 139 -1.59 -4.37 14.82
N TRP A 140 -1.92 -3.15 14.39
CA TRP A 140 -3.29 -2.76 14.10
C TRP A 140 -3.87 -3.56 12.92
N TYR A 141 -3.05 -3.83 11.89
CA TYR A 141 -3.46 -4.67 10.77
C TYR A 141 -3.75 -6.10 11.21
N GLU A 142 -2.84 -6.70 12.00
CA GLU A 142 -3.03 -8.06 12.51
C GLU A 142 -4.31 -8.17 13.35
N GLN A 143 -4.54 -7.22 14.26
CA GLN A 143 -5.76 -7.15 15.08
C GLN A 143 -7.01 -7.06 14.21
N TYR A 144 -7.00 -6.17 13.21
CA TYR A 144 -8.11 -6.05 12.27
C TYR A 144 -8.38 -7.39 11.54
N MET A 145 -7.35 -8.06 11.04
CA MET A 145 -7.52 -9.34 10.35
C MET A 145 -8.06 -10.45 11.26
N GLN A 146 -7.64 -10.50 12.54
CA GLN A 146 -8.21 -11.42 13.52
C GLN A 146 -9.71 -11.18 13.74
N GLU A 147 -10.16 -9.92 13.81
CA GLU A 147 -11.58 -9.59 13.89
C GLU A 147 -12.35 -10.00 12.64
N VAL A 148 -11.79 -9.78 11.45
CA VAL A 148 -12.41 -10.19 10.17
C VAL A 148 -12.52 -11.71 10.10
N ASP A 149 -11.52 -12.46 10.56
CA ASP A 149 -11.56 -13.93 10.63
C ASP A 149 -12.64 -14.42 11.60
N THR A 150 -12.77 -13.75 12.75
CA THR A 150 -13.83 -14.06 13.73
C THR A 150 -15.22 -13.84 13.15
N ARG A 151 -15.43 -12.73 12.43
CA ARG A 151 -16.72 -12.37 11.83
C ARG A 151 -17.04 -13.18 10.57
N ARG A 152 -16.03 -13.64 9.84
CA ARG A 152 -16.14 -14.34 8.56
C ARG A 152 -15.12 -15.48 8.49
N PRO A 153 -15.36 -16.58 9.23
CA PRO A 153 -14.44 -17.71 9.29
C PRO A 153 -14.39 -18.49 7.97
N GLY A 154 -13.35 -19.31 7.80
CA GLY A 154 -13.24 -20.26 6.68
C GLY A 154 -12.62 -19.71 5.39
N ARG A 155 -12.06 -18.49 5.41
CA ARG A 155 -11.13 -18.04 4.37
C ARG A 155 -9.72 -18.01 4.95
N ASP A 156 -8.77 -18.59 4.23
CA ASP A 156 -7.36 -18.37 4.52
C ASP A 156 -7.00 -16.94 4.07
N ARG A 157 -6.47 -16.13 4.99
CA ARG A 157 -6.12 -14.73 4.75
C ARG A 157 -4.77 -14.46 5.38
N ASP A 158 -3.86 -13.86 4.64
CA ASP A 158 -2.58 -13.45 5.19
C ASP A 158 -2.77 -12.28 6.15
N ARG A 159 -2.23 -12.42 7.35
CA ARG A 159 -2.29 -11.40 8.42
C ARG A 159 -1.06 -10.50 8.45
N ARG A 160 -0.08 -10.75 7.58
CA ARG A 160 1.17 -9.97 7.52
C ARG A 160 0.94 -8.65 6.80
N TRP A 161 1.58 -7.62 7.32
CA TRP A 161 1.64 -6.30 6.71
C TRP A 161 3.08 -5.79 6.86
N PRO A 162 3.64 -5.06 5.87
CA PRO A 162 2.99 -4.53 4.68
C PRO A 162 3.07 -5.45 3.45
N LEU A 163 3.44 -6.73 3.62
CA LEU A 163 3.52 -7.71 2.54
C LEU A 163 2.82 -9.01 2.93
N GLU A 164 2.12 -9.61 1.98
CA GLU A 164 1.76 -11.03 2.04
C GLU A 164 2.99 -11.89 1.70
N THR A 165 2.91 -13.21 1.91
CA THR A 165 3.90 -14.08 1.27
C THR A 165 3.73 -14.02 -0.24
N VAL A 166 4.79 -13.53 -0.89
CA VAL A 166 4.93 -13.51 -2.33
C VAL A 166 5.51 -14.84 -2.76
N GLU A 167 4.76 -15.61 -3.54
CA GLU A 167 5.26 -16.81 -4.22
C GLU A 167 5.45 -16.49 -5.70
N ALA A 168 6.54 -17.00 -6.29
CA ALA A 168 6.70 -16.95 -7.74
C ALA A 168 5.64 -17.85 -8.37
N LEU A 169 4.56 -17.25 -8.88
CA LEU A 169 3.53 -17.98 -9.62
C LEU A 169 4.04 -18.25 -11.04
N ASP A 170 3.88 -19.48 -11.51
CA ASP A 170 4.10 -19.85 -12.90
C ASP A 170 3.07 -19.13 -13.80
N TRP A 171 3.41 -17.91 -14.24
CA TRP A 171 2.56 -17.12 -15.11
C TRP A 171 2.81 -17.49 -16.58
N LYS A 172 1.73 -17.87 -17.29
CA LYS A 172 1.75 -18.02 -18.75
C LYS A 172 1.17 -16.76 -19.37
N GLU A 173 1.97 -16.05 -20.17
CA GLU A 173 1.47 -14.96 -20.99
C GLU A 173 0.39 -15.51 -21.93
N HIS A 174 -0.81 -14.95 -21.82
CA HIS A 174 -1.85 -15.17 -22.82
C HIS A 174 -1.54 -14.23 -23.97
N ALA A 175 -1.06 -14.77 -25.08
CA ALA A 175 -0.98 -14.01 -26.32
C ALA A 175 -2.39 -13.50 -26.67
N PRO A 176 -2.56 -12.22 -27.05
CA PRO A 176 -3.84 -11.78 -27.56
C PRO A 176 -4.17 -12.59 -28.81
N ASP A 177 -5.39 -13.14 -28.90
CA ASP A 177 -5.86 -13.85 -30.09
C ASP A 177 -5.63 -12.95 -31.32
N ALA A 178 -4.92 -13.50 -32.30
CA ALA A 178 -4.49 -12.84 -33.54
C ALA A 178 -5.65 -12.51 -34.48
#